data_AF-A0A966BAS9-F1
#
_entry.id   AF-A0A966BAS9-F1
#
_cell.length_a   1.000
_cell.length_b   1.000
_cell.length_c   1.000
_cell.angle_alpha   90.00
_cell.angle_beta   90.00
_cell.angle_gamma   90.00
#
_symmetry.space_group_name_H-M   'P 1'
#
loop_
_entity.id
_entity.type
_entity.pdbx_description
1 polymer ?
#
loop_
_entity_poly.entity_id
_entity_poly.type
_entity_poly.pdbx_seq_one_letter_code
_entity_poly.pdbx_strand_id
1 'polypeptide(L)' 'MAIAPQQAGLGIGRQFTVEGRHPYDDIEWERRDARLINHLDGSVAFEQLGVEVPASWSVNATNILAQK' A
#
# COMPACT_ATOMS: atom_id res chain seq x y z
N MET A 1 -14.57 -43.99 -24.81
CA MET A 1 -13.63 -42.93 -24.41
C MET A 1 -14.47 -41.84 -23.74
N ALA A 2 -14.46 -41.76 -22.41
CA ALA A 2 -15.29 -40.80 -21.68
C ALA A 2 -14.49 -39.49 -21.52
N ILE A 3 -14.96 -38.42 -22.14
CA ILE A 3 -14.46 -37.06 -21.86
C ILE A 3 -15.18 -36.60 -20.61
N ALA A 4 -14.48 -36.55 -19.48
CA ALA A 4 -15.00 -35.91 -18.29
C ALA A 4 -15.23 -34.42 -18.61
N PRO A 5 -16.38 -33.83 -18.23
CA PRO A 5 -16.57 -32.40 -18.39
C PRO A 5 -15.49 -31.69 -17.57
N GLN A 6 -14.74 -30.82 -18.25
CA GLN A 6 -13.82 -29.86 -17.65
C GLN A 6 -14.47 -29.27 -16.39
N GLN A 7 -13.87 -29.48 -15.22
CA GLN A 7 -14.35 -28.88 -13.99
C GLN A 7 -14.44 -27.38 -14.22
N ALA A 8 -15.66 -26.84 -14.22
CA ALA A 8 -15.87 -25.41 -14.33
C ALA A 8 -15.21 -24.78 -13.11
N GLY A 9 -14.04 -24.18 -13.32
CA GLY A 9 -13.35 -23.45 -12.27
C GLY A 9 -14.30 -22.42 -11.67
N LEU A 10 -14.17 -22.18 -10.37
CA LEU A 10 -14.82 -21.04 -9.73
C LEU A 10 -14.48 -19.82 -10.60
N GLY A 11 -15.49 -19.19 -11.22
CA GLY A 11 -15.34 -18.10 -12.21
C GLY A 11 -14.82 -16.80 -11.60
N ILE A 12 -13.88 -16.90 -10.66
CA ILE A 12 -13.25 -15.81 -9.94
C ILE A 12 -12.22 -15.19 -10.87
N GLY A 13 -12.58 -14.05 -11.45
CA GLY A 13 -11.70 -13.21 -12.24
C GLY A 13 -10.90 -12.22 -11.39
N ARG A 14 -9.86 -11.64 -12.00
CA ARG A 14 -9.13 -10.48 -11.44
C ARG A 14 -10.01 -9.23 -11.53
N GLN A 15 -10.01 -8.39 -10.49
CA GLN A 15 -10.76 -7.13 -10.47
C GLN A 15 -9.85 -5.89 -10.51
N PHE A 16 -8.77 -5.90 -9.73
CA PHE A 16 -7.85 -4.76 -9.56
C PHE A 16 -6.41 -5.08 -9.96
N THR A 17 -6.18 -6.20 -10.65
CA THR A 17 -4.84 -6.61 -11.09
C THR A 17 -4.89 -7.00 -12.56
N VAL A 18 -3.79 -6.72 -13.25
CA VAL A 18 -3.59 -7.12 -14.64
C VAL A 18 -2.60 -8.29 -14.64
N GLU A 19 -2.88 -9.31 -15.46
CA GLU A 19 -1.96 -10.43 -15.61
C GLU A 19 -0.60 -9.94 -16.14
N GLY A 20 0.48 -10.44 -15.55
CA GLY A 20 1.84 -10.09 -15.97
C GLY A 20 2.33 -8.71 -15.51
N ARG A 21 1.52 -7.94 -14.77
CA ARG A 21 1.92 -6.65 -14.18
C ARG A 21 2.06 -6.76 -12.67
N HIS A 22 3.13 -6.18 -12.12
CA HIS A 22 3.28 -6.09 -10.68
C HIS A 22 2.38 -4.96 -10.14
N PRO A 23 1.50 -5.21 -9.16
CA PRO A 23 0.52 -4.22 -8.71
C PRO A 23 1.11 -2.90 -8.19
N TYR A 24 2.34 -2.92 -7.66
CA TYR A 24 3.00 -1.69 -7.19
C TYR A 24 3.50 -0.79 -8.32
N ASP A 25 3.61 -1.32 -9.54
CA ASP A 25 3.99 -0.52 -10.72
C ASP A 25 2.83 0.39 -11.17
N ASP A 26 1.59 0.07 -10.76
CA ASP A 26 0.40 0.88 -11.05
C ASP A 26 0.17 2.01 -10.02
N ILE A 27 1.00 2.09 -8.99
CA ILE A 27 0.89 3.07 -7.90
C ILE A 27 1.98 4.13 -8.09
N GLU A 28 1.61 5.40 -7.95
CA GLU A 28 2.58 6.48 -7.85
C GLU A 28 3.13 6.56 -6.42
N TRP A 29 4.45 6.56 -6.28
CA TRP A 29 5.15 6.56 -5.01
C TRP A 29 5.88 7.89 -4.80
N GLU A 30 5.90 8.36 -3.56
CA GLU A 30 6.67 9.52 -3.14
C GLU A 30 7.41 9.23 -1.83
N ARG A 31 8.47 9.99 -1.56
CA ARG A 31 9.14 9.96 -0.26
C ARG A 31 8.63 11.07 0.61
N ARG A 32 8.18 10.73 1.81
CA ARG A 32 7.69 11.68 2.81
C ARG A 32 8.35 11.42 4.17
N ASP A 33 8.65 12.49 4.87
CA ASP A 33 9.11 12.43 6.25
C ASP A 33 7.91 12.31 7.20
N ALA A 34 7.91 11.28 8.03
CA ALA A 34 6.91 11.08 9.08
C ALA A 34 7.47 11.65 10.39
N ARG A 35 6.96 12.82 10.81
CA ARG A 35 7.42 13.50 12.02
C ARG A 35 6.25 13.90 12.89
N LEU A 36 6.28 13.47 14.15
CA LEU A 36 5.28 13.81 15.15
C LEU A 36 5.93 14.69 16.21
N ILE A 37 5.38 15.88 16.35
CA ILE A 37 5.83 16.86 17.33
C ILE A 37 4.88 16.80 18.53
N ASN A 38 5.44 16.69 19.72
CA ASN A 38 4.70 16.81 20.96
C ASN A 38 4.22 18.26 21.11
N HIS A 39 2.91 18.45 21.22
CA HIS A 39 2.31 19.78 21.29
C HIS A 39 2.57 20.50 22.63
N LEU A 40 3.02 19.79 23.67
CA LEU A 40 3.27 20.37 25.00
C LEU A 40 4.62 21.09 25.09
N ASP A 41 5.66 20.49 24.52
CA ASP A 41 7.05 20.95 24.65
C ASP A 41 7.76 21.17 23.31
N GLY A 42 7.10 20.88 22.18
CA GLY A 42 7.67 21.01 20.85
C GLY A 42 8.73 19.95 20.53
N SER A 43 8.93 18.96 21.40
CA SER A 43 9.89 17.87 21.17
C SER A 43 9.41 16.92 20.07
N VAL A 44 10.36 16.24 19.44
CA VAL A 44 10.04 15.19 18.46
C VAL A 44 9.64 13.94 19.24
N ALA A 45 8.38 13.56 19.17
CA ALA A 45 7.88 12.32 19.76
C ALA A 45 8.26 11.10 18.90
N PHE A 46 8.31 11.30 17.58
CA PHE A 46 8.68 10.27 16.61
C PHE A 46 9.16 10.91 15.31
N GLU A 47 10.15 10.31 14.67
CA GLU A 47 10.66 10.74 13.36
C GLU A 47 11.16 9.54 12.55
N GLN A 48 10.70 9.45 11.30
CA GLN A 48 11.26 8.57 10.28
C GLN A 48 11.30 9.32 8.95
N LEU A 49 12.50 9.46 8.40
CA LEU A 49 12.73 10.28 7.21
C LEU A 49 12.70 9.41 5.94
N GLY A 50 12.25 10.01 4.83
CA GLY A 50 12.30 9.41 3.51
C GLY A 50 11.48 8.13 3.32
N VAL A 51 10.37 8.00 4.04
CA VAL A 51 9.48 6.83 3.92
C VAL A 51 8.81 6.85 2.56
N GLU A 52 8.94 5.76 1.81
CA GLU A 52 8.29 5.61 0.52
C GLU A 52 6.84 5.17 0.73
N VAL A 53 5.90 6.00 0.29
CA VAL A 53 4.47 5.79 0.45
C VAL A 53 3.73 6.15 -0.84
N PRO A 54 2.52 5.61 -1.06
CA PRO A 54 1.70 6.03 -2.19
C PRO A 54 1.41 7.53 -2.13
N ALA A 55 1.55 8.21 -3.26
CA ALA A 55 1.35 9.66 -3.35
C ALA A 55 -0.08 10.11 -3.00
N SER A 56 -1.04 9.19 -3.09
CA SER A 56 -2.45 9.43 -2.74
C SER A 56 -2.72 9.44 -1.23
N TRP A 57 -1.74 9.04 -0.41
CA TRP A 57 -1.94 8.96 1.03
C TRP A 57 -1.87 10.32 1.70
N SER A 58 -2.74 10.50 2.70
CA SER A 58 -2.63 11.66 3.59
C SER A 58 -1.41 11.54 4.50
N VAL A 59 -0.93 12.68 4.99
CA VAL A 59 0.12 12.74 6.03
C VAL A 59 -0.25 11.90 7.25
N ASN A 60 -1.53 11.86 7.63
CA ASN A 60 -2.00 11.00 8.73
C ASN A 60 -1.80 9.51 8.43
N ALA A 61 -2.11 9.06 7.21
CA ALA A 61 -1.89 7.66 6.81
C ALA A 61 -0.38 7.32 6.79
N THR A 62 0.46 8.21 6.29
CA THR A 62 1.93 8.07 6.37
C THR A 62 2.41 7.95 7.82
N ASN A 63 1.91 8.80 8.72
CA ASN A 63 2.28 8.76 10.13
C ASN A 63 1.82 7.47 10.83
N ILE A 64 0.61 6.97 10.53
CA ILE A 64 0.11 5.71 11.10
C ILE A 64 0.96 4.52 10.63
N LEU A 65 1.38 4.50 9.35
CA LEU A 65 2.27 3.48 8.82
C LEU A 65 3.63 3.52 9.53
N ALA A 66 4.25 4.69 9.60
CA ALA A 66 5.62 4.82 10.11
C ALA A 66 5.75 4.50 11.61
N GLN A 67 4.70 4.69 12.40
CA GLN A 67 4.71 4.42 13.84
C GLN A 67 4.56 2.94 14.22
N LYS A 68 4.40 2.03 13.25
CA LYS A 68 4.11 0.61 13.51
C LYS A 68 5.33 -0.28 13.35
#